data_AF-A0A6G2VTW3-F1
#
_entry.id   AF-A0A6G2VTW3-F1
#
_cell.length_a   1.000
_cell.length_b   1.000
_cell.length_c   1.000
_cell.angle_alpha   90.00
_cell.angle_beta   90.00
_cell.angle_gamma   90.00
#
_symmetry.space_group_name_H-M   'P 1'
#
loop_
_entity.id
_entity.type
_entity.pdbx_description
1 polymer ?
#
loop_
_entity_poly.entity_id
_entity_poly.type
_entity_poly.pdbx_seq_one_letter_code
_entity_poly.pdbx_strand_id
1 'polypeptide(L)'
;QVATAVAKGDLSQKITVEAKGEVAALADVINTMVDTLSAFADEVTRVAREVGTEGRLGGQAHVPNVAGTWKDLTDNVNSMANNLTGQVRNIALVTTAVAKGDLSKKIDVDARGEILELKTTINTMVDQLSAFADEVT
;
A
#
# COMPACT_ATOMS: atom_id res chain seq x y z
N GLN A 1 25.69 -22.13 -3.28
CA GLN A 1 24.49 -22.28 -4.14
C GLN A 1 23.31 -21.49 -3.60
N VAL A 2 22.95 -21.60 -2.31
CA VAL A 2 21.86 -20.83 -1.68
C VAL A 2 22.01 -19.31 -1.84
N ALA A 3 23.16 -18.73 -1.49
CA ALA A 3 23.37 -17.29 -1.65
C ALA A 3 23.20 -16.82 -3.11
N THR A 4 23.60 -17.65 -4.08
CA THR A 4 23.40 -17.38 -5.52
C THR A 4 21.93 -17.46 -5.91
N ALA A 5 21.15 -18.36 -5.32
CA ALA A 5 19.71 -18.49 -5.58
C ALA A 5 18.93 -17.31 -4.97
N VAL A 6 19.24 -16.96 -3.72
CA VAL A 6 18.69 -15.77 -3.04
C VAL A 6 19.01 -14.50 -3.82
N ALA A 7 20.24 -14.35 -4.31
CA ALA A 7 20.63 -13.21 -5.16
C ALA A 7 19.87 -13.16 -6.50
N LYS A 8 19.30 -14.29 -6.95
CA LYS A 8 18.43 -14.37 -8.13
C LYS A 8 16.93 -14.26 -7.78
N GLY A 9 16.58 -14.04 -6.51
CA GLY A 9 15.21 -13.89 -6.03
C GLY A 9 14.54 -15.18 -5.55
N ASP A 10 15.24 -16.32 -5.53
CA ASP A 10 14.70 -17.54 -4.93
C ASP A 10 14.91 -17.53 -3.40
N LEU A 11 13.90 -17.03 -2.70
CA LEU A 11 13.88 -16.91 -1.24
C LEU A 11 13.43 -18.19 -0.51
N SER A 12 13.11 -19.25 -1.27
CA SER A 12 12.75 -20.56 -0.70
C SER A 12 13.98 -21.37 -0.24
N GLN A 13 15.18 -20.98 -0.69
CA GLN A 13 16.42 -21.69 -0.43
C GLN A 13 17.01 -21.34 0.94
N LYS A 14 17.49 -22.36 1.65
CA LYS A 14 18.12 -22.23 2.98
C LYS A 14 19.49 -22.89 3.03
N ILE A 15 20.39 -22.31 3.82
CA ILE A 15 21.70 -22.90 4.11
C ILE A 15 21.50 -24.01 5.15
N THR A 16 21.85 -25.25 4.78
CA THR A 16 21.67 -26.45 5.61
C THR A 16 22.99 -27.14 5.97
N VAL A 17 24.12 -26.43 5.87
CA VAL A 17 25.46 -27.04 6.01
C VAL A 17 25.72 -27.41 7.47
N GLU A 18 26.21 -28.63 7.74
CA GLU A 18 26.73 -29.02 9.06
C GLU A 18 28.07 -28.30 9.32
N ALA A 19 27.97 -27.05 9.77
CA ALA A 19 29.10 -26.25 10.18
C ALA A 19 29.16 -26.12 11.70
N LYS A 20 30.34 -25.81 12.24
CA LYS A 20 30.54 -25.50 13.66
C LYS A 20 31.20 -24.13 13.82
N GLY A 21 30.99 -23.50 14.97
CA GLY A 21 31.58 -22.21 15.29
C GLY A 21 31.03 -21.09 14.40
N GLU A 22 31.91 -20.19 13.95
CA GLU A 22 31.53 -18.97 13.23
C GLU A 22 30.78 -19.22 11.92
N VAL A 23 31.07 -20.34 11.23
CA VAL A 23 30.39 -20.69 9.97
C VAL A 23 28.93 -21.07 10.21
N ALA A 24 28.61 -21.70 11.34
CA ALA A 24 27.23 -21.99 11.73
C ALA A 24 26.48 -20.69 12.06
N ALA A 25 27.11 -19.80 12.85
CA ALA A 25 26.52 -18.50 13.17
C ALA A 25 26.25 -17.65 11.92
N LEU A 26 27.18 -17.65 10.94
CA LEU A 26 26.98 -16.97 9.66
C LEU A 26 25.82 -17.57 8.87
N ALA A 27 25.68 -18.90 8.83
CA ALA A 27 24.57 -19.57 8.16
C ALA A 27 23.22 -19.18 8.77
N ASP A 28 23.13 -19.12 10.10
CA ASP A 28 21.91 -18.72 10.82
C ASP A 28 21.53 -17.26 10.54
N VAL A 29 22.50 -16.35 10.52
CA VAL A 29 22.29 -14.94 10.17
C VAL A 29 21.79 -14.80 8.73
N ILE A 30 22.40 -15.52 7.78
CA ILE A 30 21.94 -15.49 6.39
C ILE A 30 20.54 -16.07 6.25
N ASN A 31 20.24 -17.19 6.92
CA ASN A 31 18.90 -17.78 6.89
C ASN A 31 17.85 -16.82 7.45
N THR A 32 18.15 -16.14 8.56
CA THR A 32 17.28 -15.12 9.16
C THR A 32 17.04 -13.93 8.21
N MET A 33 18.09 -13.49 7.50
CA MET A 33 17.97 -12.46 6.47
C MET A 33 17.04 -12.92 5.34
N VAL A 34 17.19 -14.16 4.87
CA VAL A 34 16.32 -14.75 3.82
C VAL A 34 14.87 -14.85 4.29
N ASP A 35 14.62 -15.24 5.55
CA ASP A 35 13.26 -15.27 6.12
C ASP A 35 12.61 -13.89 6.11
N THR A 36 13.38 -12.87 6.52
CA THR A 36 12.89 -11.48 6.56
C THR A 36 12.56 -10.97 5.15
N LEU A 37 13.45 -11.24 4.19
CA LEU A 37 13.24 -10.92 2.77
C LEU A 37 11.98 -11.61 2.22
N SER A 38 11.79 -12.89 2.51
CA SER A 38 10.63 -13.67 2.04
C SER A 38 9.34 -13.11 2.60
N ALA A 39 9.27 -12.91 3.92
CA ALA A 39 8.10 -12.36 4.59
C ALA A 39 7.74 -10.96 4.07
N PHE A 40 8.75 -10.11 3.82
CA PHE A 40 8.53 -8.79 3.23
C PHE A 40 8.00 -8.89 1.79
N ALA A 41 8.58 -9.75 0.95
CA ALA A 41 8.14 -9.94 -0.43
C ALA A 41 6.69 -10.43 -0.51
N ASP A 42 6.32 -11.36 0.37
CA ASP A 42 4.95 -11.90 0.46
C ASP A 42 3.96 -10.82 0.87
N GLU A 43 4.28 -10.03 1.90
CA GLU A 43 3.40 -8.97 2.39
C GLU A 43 3.23 -7.82 1.38
N VAL A 44 4.31 -7.40 0.72
CA VAL A 44 4.21 -6.38 -0.35
C VAL A 44 3.37 -6.88 -1.52
N THR A 45 3.57 -8.13 -1.94
CA THR A 45 2.76 -8.75 -3.01
C THR A 45 1.29 -8.80 -2.61
N ARG A 46 0.99 -9.18 -1.37
CA ARG A 46 -0.37 -9.24 -0.85
C ARG A 46 -1.04 -7.86 -0.84
N VAL A 47 -0.40 -6.85 -0.26
CA VAL A 47 -0.93 -5.48 -0.18
C VAL A 47 -1.13 -4.88 -1.57
N ALA A 48 -0.17 -5.08 -2.48
CA ALA A 48 -0.28 -4.61 -3.86
C ALA A 48 -1.48 -5.25 -4.58
N ARG A 49 -1.72 -6.55 -4.40
CA ARG A 49 -2.88 -7.24 -4.95
C ARG A 49 -4.19 -6.73 -4.33
N GLU A 50 -4.27 -6.67 -3.01
CA GLU A 50 -5.49 -6.26 -2.30
C GLU A 50 -5.89 -4.82 -2.64
N VAL A 51 -4.97 -3.87 -2.47
CA VAL A 51 -5.26 -2.44 -2.64
C VAL A 51 -5.29 -2.06 -4.12
N GLY A 52 -4.33 -2.56 -4.91
CA GLY A 52 -4.13 -2.14 -6.30
C GLY A 52 -4.95 -2.92 -7.32
N THR A 53 -5.27 -4.19 -7.07
CA THR A 53 -6.00 -5.05 -8.04
C THR A 53 -7.40 -5.39 -7.57
N GLU A 54 -7.57 -5.83 -6.32
CA GLU A 54 -8.88 -6.24 -5.78
C GLU A 54 -9.71 -5.04 -5.30
N GLY A 55 -9.12 -3.85 -5.18
CA GLY A 55 -9.78 -2.65 -4.66
C GLY A 55 -10.16 -2.75 -3.18
N ARG A 56 -9.56 -3.69 -2.44
CA ARG A 56 -9.74 -3.87 -1.00
C ARG A 56 -8.87 -2.88 -0.25
N LEU A 57 -9.43 -1.69 -0.05
CA LEU A 57 -8.76 -0.58 0.62
C LEU A 57 -8.55 -0.85 2.12
N GLY A 58 -7.44 -0.37 2.66
CA GLY A 58 -7.06 -0.51 4.08
C GLY A 58 -6.17 -1.70 4.40
N GLY A 59 -5.75 -2.48 3.40
CA GLY A 59 -4.72 -3.51 3.56
C GLY A 59 -3.38 -2.90 3.94
N GLN A 60 -2.71 -3.48 4.94
CA GLN A 60 -1.40 -3.06 5.43
C GLN A 60 -0.48 -4.28 5.55
N ALA A 61 0.80 -4.08 5.23
CA ALA A 61 1.86 -5.05 5.37
C ALA A 61 2.25 -5.22 6.85
N HIS A 62 2.36 -6.46 7.29
CA HIS A 62 2.82 -6.80 8.63
C HIS A 62 3.97 -7.81 8.58
N VAL A 63 5.20 -7.31 8.66
CA VAL A 63 6.40 -8.14 8.68
C VAL A 63 6.95 -8.20 10.11
N PRO A 64 6.99 -9.38 10.75
CA PRO A 64 7.44 -9.49 12.14
C PRO A 64 8.95 -9.25 12.25
N ASN A 65 9.38 -8.71 13.40
CA ASN A 65 10.80 -8.56 13.78
C ASN A 65 11.67 -7.71 12.83
N VAL A 66 11.06 -6.86 11.99
CA VAL A 66 11.81 -5.93 11.14
C VAL A 66 12.32 -4.72 11.92
N ALA A 67 13.55 -4.31 11.61
CA ALA A 67 14.19 -3.12 12.14
C ALA A 67 15.03 -2.42 11.05
N GLY A 68 15.42 -1.17 11.30
CA GLY A 68 16.17 -0.36 10.35
C GLY A 68 15.46 -0.26 9.00
N THR A 69 16.21 -0.43 7.91
CA THR A 69 15.69 -0.29 6.54
C THR A 69 14.48 -1.17 6.24
N TRP A 70 14.40 -2.39 6.79
CA TRP A 70 13.25 -3.28 6.59
C TRP A 70 11.96 -2.72 7.18
N LYS A 71 12.08 -2.10 8.35
CA LYS A 71 10.96 -1.41 8.99
C LYS A 71 10.54 -0.19 8.17
N ASP A 72 11.51 0.63 7.77
CA ASP A 72 11.23 1.84 6.98
C ASP A 72 10.53 1.50 5.66
N LEU A 73 10.94 0.43 4.98
CA LEU A 73 10.28 -0.05 3.77
C LEU A 73 8.84 -0.51 4.03
N THR A 74 8.61 -1.25 5.12
CA THR A 74 7.26 -1.70 5.51
C THR A 74 6.35 -0.50 5.83
N ASP A 75 6.87 0.47 6.58
CA ASP A 75 6.14 1.68 6.95
C ASP A 75 5.83 2.56 5.72
N ASN A 76 6.74 2.62 4.74
CA ASN A 76 6.52 3.34 3.48
C ASN A 76 5.41 2.70 2.64
N VAL A 77 5.40 1.37 2.50
CA VAL A 77 4.32 0.63 1.79
C VAL A 77 2.98 0.89 2.48
N ASN A 78 2.95 0.83 3.82
CA ASN A 78 1.75 1.11 4.59
C ASN A 78 1.27 2.55 4.45
N SER A 79 2.19 3.51 4.42
CA SER A 79 1.86 4.93 4.21
C SER A 79 1.24 5.16 2.83
N MET A 80 1.80 4.54 1.79
CA MET A 80 1.24 4.60 0.44
C MET A 80 -0.17 3.99 0.38
N ALA A 81 -0.34 2.78 0.92
CA ALA A 81 -1.63 2.09 0.95
C ALA A 81 -2.70 2.88 1.73
N ASN A 82 -2.33 3.48 2.87
CA ASN A 82 -3.22 4.30 3.69
C ASN A 82 -3.64 5.59 2.97
N ASN A 83 -2.69 6.29 2.35
CA ASN A 83 -2.97 7.52 1.62
C ASN A 83 -3.96 7.26 0.47
N LEU A 84 -3.69 6.24 -0.35
CA LEU A 84 -4.58 5.85 -1.45
C LEU A 84 -5.96 5.41 -0.93
N THR A 85 -5.99 4.63 0.15
CA THR A 85 -7.25 4.22 0.79
C THR A 85 -8.09 5.41 1.23
N GLY A 86 -7.48 6.37 1.94
CA GLY A 86 -8.18 7.56 2.42
C GLY A 86 -8.70 8.42 1.27
N GLN A 87 -7.85 8.64 0.26
CA GLN A 87 -8.19 9.45 -0.90
C GLN A 87 -9.34 8.83 -1.70
N VAL A 88 -9.24 7.55 -2.06
CA VAL A 88 -10.26 6.86 -2.87
C VAL A 88 -11.58 6.71 -2.12
N ARG A 89 -11.56 6.40 -0.80
CA ARG A 89 -12.80 6.32 -0.01
C ARG A 89 -13.52 7.66 0.10
N ASN A 90 -12.79 8.77 0.26
CA ASN A 90 -13.39 10.10 0.33
C ASN A 90 -14.04 10.48 -1.01
N ILE A 91 -13.34 10.21 -2.12
CA ILE A 91 -13.89 10.38 -3.48
C ILE A 91 -15.18 9.56 -3.64
N ALA A 92 -15.14 8.27 -3.31
CA ALA A 92 -16.30 7.38 -3.44
C ALA A 92 -17.51 7.84 -2.62
N LEU A 93 -17.27 8.36 -1.40
CA LEU A 93 -18.32 8.93 -0.55
C LEU A 93 -19.00 10.13 -1.20
N VAL A 94 -18.21 11.07 -1.71
CA VAL A 94 -18.73 12.31 -2.31
C VAL A 94 -19.46 12.00 -3.62
N THR A 95 -18.88 11.18 -4.49
CA THR A 95 -19.56 10.81 -5.75
C THR A 95 -20.85 10.03 -5.51
N THR A 96 -20.90 9.18 -4.47
CA THR A 96 -22.14 8.51 -4.05
C THR A 96 -23.18 9.48 -3.50
N ALA A 97 -22.77 10.48 -2.72
CA ALA A 97 -23.68 11.51 -2.20
C ALA A 97 -24.30 12.33 -3.33
N VAL A 98 -23.47 12.77 -4.28
CA VAL A 98 -23.89 13.50 -5.49
C VAL A 98 -24.87 12.68 -6.32
N ALA A 99 -24.59 11.38 -6.52
CA ALA A 99 -25.49 10.48 -7.24
C ALA A 99 -26.85 10.30 -6.53
N LYS A 100 -26.93 10.54 -5.23
CA LYS A 100 -28.16 10.53 -4.43
C LYS A 100 -28.83 11.92 -4.33
N GLY A 101 -28.28 12.93 -5.00
CA GLY A 101 -28.78 14.31 -5.00
C GLY A 101 -28.27 15.17 -3.83
N ASP A 102 -27.38 14.66 -2.98
CA ASP A 102 -26.73 15.48 -1.94
C ASP A 102 -25.51 16.20 -2.52
N LEU A 103 -25.73 17.42 -2.99
CA LEU A 103 -24.70 18.31 -3.55
C LEU A 103 -23.97 19.13 -2.48
N SER A 104 -24.31 18.96 -1.20
CA SER A 104 -23.61 19.65 -0.10
C SER A 104 -22.23 19.06 0.22
N LYS A 105 -21.92 17.88 -0.31
CA LYS A 105 -20.67 17.16 -0.02
C LYS A 105 -19.56 17.54 -0.99
N LYS A 106 -18.36 17.73 -0.42
CA LYS A 106 -17.12 17.98 -1.16
C LYS A 106 -16.03 17.03 -0.68
N ILE A 107 -15.10 16.74 -1.57
CA ILE A 107 -13.89 16.02 -1.23
C ILE A 107 -13.00 16.97 -0.42
N ASP A 108 -12.57 16.53 0.76
CA ASP A 108 -11.80 17.35 1.72
C ASP A 108 -10.49 16.69 2.17
N VAL A 109 -10.16 15.52 1.64
CA VAL A 109 -8.88 14.86 1.96
C VAL A 109 -7.68 15.63 1.36
N ASP A 110 -6.54 15.58 2.06
CA ASP A 110 -5.27 16.10 1.50
C ASP A 110 -4.83 15.25 0.30
N ALA A 111 -4.49 15.95 -0.78
CA ALA A 111 -4.18 15.34 -2.07
C ALA A 111 -3.14 16.18 -2.80
N ARG A 112 -2.30 15.49 -3.58
CA ARG A 112 -1.27 16.10 -4.41
C ARG A 112 -1.24 15.38 -5.76
N GLY A 113 -0.63 16.02 -6.76
CA GLY A 113 -0.49 15.45 -8.11
C GLY A 113 -1.85 15.11 -8.73
N GLU A 114 -1.93 13.95 -9.39
CA GLU A 114 -3.12 13.48 -10.10
C GLU A 114 -4.36 13.35 -9.19
N ILE A 115 -4.18 13.01 -7.91
CA ILE A 115 -5.30 12.90 -6.97
C ILE A 115 -5.88 14.28 -6.63
N LEU A 116 -5.04 15.32 -6.59
CA LEU A 116 -5.52 16.70 -6.38
C LEU A 116 -6.32 17.20 -7.58
N GLU A 117 -5.85 16.88 -8.79
CA GLU A 117 -6.57 17.19 -10.02
C GLU A 117 -7.94 16.50 -10.06
N LEU A 118 -7.99 15.22 -9.69
CA LEU A 118 -9.24 14.47 -9.57
C LEU A 118 -10.18 15.09 -8.51
N LYS A 119 -9.66 15.41 -7.32
CA LYS A 119 -10.41 16.11 -6.26
C LYS A 119 -11.01 17.42 -6.77
N THR A 120 -10.20 18.23 -7.45
CA THR A 120 -10.62 19.54 -7.97
C THR A 120 -11.70 19.39 -9.05
N THR A 121 -11.51 18.44 -9.96
CA THR A 121 -12.46 18.14 -11.04
C THR A 121 -13.82 17.73 -10.48
N ILE A 122 -13.83 16.80 -9.52
CA ILE A 122 -15.07 16.34 -8.90
C ILE A 122 -15.74 17.46 -8.10
N ASN A 123 -14.99 18.22 -7.30
CA ASN A 123 -15.57 19.33 -6.54
C ASN A 123 -16.18 20.38 -7.48
N THR A 124 -15.51 20.71 -8.58
CA THR A 124 -16.04 21.65 -9.60
C THR A 124 -17.32 21.12 -10.24
N MET A 125 -17.38 19.82 -10.56
CA MET A 125 -18.61 19.19 -11.05
C MET A 125 -19.76 19.32 -10.03
N VAL A 126 -19.49 19.14 -8.73
CA VAL A 126 -20.51 19.34 -7.68
C VAL A 126 -20.99 20.79 -7.64
N ASP A 127 -20.11 21.77 -7.78
CA ASP A 127 -20.51 23.20 -7.81
C ASP A 127 -21.42 23.50 -9.01
N GLN A 128 -21.07 22.99 -10.19
CA GLN A 128 -21.87 23.19 -11.40
C GLN A 128 -23.25 22.55 -11.29
N LEU A 129 -23.33 21.33 -10.76
CA LEU A 129 -24.61 20.65 -10.52
C LEU A 129 -25.47 21.41 -9.51
N SER A 130 -24.86 21.96 -8.45
CA SER A 130 -25.60 22.72 -7.44
C SER A 130 -26.16 24.02 -8.02
N ALA A 131 -25.36 24.75 -8.78
CA ALA A 131 -25.81 25.99 -9.43
C ALA A 131 -26.93 25.73 -10.44
N PHE A 132 -26.84 24.64 -11.21
CA PHE A 132 -27.91 24.25 -12.12
C PHE A 132 -29.21 23.91 -11.38
N ALA A 133 -29.12 23.17 -10.27
CA ALA A 133 -30.28 22.80 -9.46
C ALA A 133 -31.01 24.03 -8.90
N ASP A 134 -30.26 25.07 -8.52
CA ASP A 134 -30.81 26.34 -8.02
C ASP A 134 -31.49 27.18 -9.13
N GLU A 135 -31.03 27.07 -10.38
CA GLU A 135 -31.60 27.84 -11.51
C GLU A 135 -32.91 27.24 -12.05
N VAL A 136 -33.16 25.95 -11.82
CA VAL A 136 -34.35 25.24 -12.31
C VAL A 136 -35.50 25.15 -11.30
N THR A 137 -35.33 25.69 -10.09
CA THR A 137 -36.35 25.77 -9.03
C THR A 137 -36.85 27.20 -8.82
#